data_AF-A0A2D9CGS0-F1
#
_entry.id   AF-A0A2D9CGS0-F1
#
_cell.length_a   1.000
_cell.length_b   1.000
_cell.length_c   1.000
_cell.angle_alpha   90.00
_cell.angle_beta   90.00
_cell.angle_gamma   90.00
#
_symmetry.space_group_name_H-M   'P 1'
#
loop_
_entity.id
_entity.type
_entity.pdbx_description
1 polymer ?
#
loop_
_entity_poly.entity_id
_entity_poly.type
_entity_poly.pdbx_seq_one_letter_code
_entity_poly.pdbx_strand_id
1 'polypeptide(L)'
;MLWSEIDNIEFIPEDNEIYMIRNIEELKTYLTKPNPDKLLTIKQKQKIMRFCKEVIVYCNNGYHLECSIFNNLEEIYIQMKDISVYGDIPSVRRAIRLLNQDPKCTEKIEPVISNKMKRILESKSKKKVKKYYGLISKQGSFTISFD
;
A
#
# COMPACT_ATOMS: atom_id res chain seq x y z
N MET A 1 -21.52 23.75 -12.94
CA MET A 1 -22.38 23.51 -11.76
C MET A 1 -21.55 23.26 -10.51
N LEU A 2 -20.71 22.21 -10.43
CA LEU A 2 -19.89 22.00 -9.21
C LEU A 2 -18.82 23.09 -8.97
N TRP A 3 -18.02 23.44 -9.98
CA TRP A 3 -16.93 24.41 -9.81
C TRP A 3 -17.42 25.83 -9.50
N SER A 4 -18.54 26.23 -10.10
CA SER A 4 -19.22 27.49 -9.81
C SER A 4 -19.72 27.56 -8.36
N GLU A 5 -20.11 26.43 -7.76
CA GLU A 5 -20.48 26.40 -6.34
C GLU A 5 -19.24 26.51 -5.46
N ILE A 6 -18.15 25.81 -5.80
CA ILE A 6 -16.88 25.86 -5.06
C ILE A 6 -16.26 27.25 -5.09
N ASP A 7 -16.35 27.96 -6.22
CA ASP A 7 -15.81 29.32 -6.36
C ASP A 7 -16.58 30.37 -5.55
N ASN A 8 -17.82 30.06 -5.13
CA ASN A 8 -18.63 30.91 -4.26
C ASN A 8 -18.44 30.62 -2.76
N ILE A 9 -17.62 29.62 -2.40
CA ILE A 9 -17.32 29.31 -1.00
C ILE A 9 -16.23 30.27 -0.52
N GLU A 10 -16.55 31.17 0.41
CA GLU A 10 -15.56 32.09 1.01
C GLU A 10 -14.71 31.41 2.10
N PHE A 11 -15.28 30.42 2.79
CA PHE A 11 -14.63 29.79 3.94
C PHE A 11 -14.93 28.30 4.03
N ILE A 12 -13.88 27.51 4.28
CA ILE A 12 -13.97 26.08 4.58
C ILE A 12 -13.35 25.87 5.96
N PRO A 13 -14.08 25.26 6.92
CA PRO A 13 -13.49 24.90 8.19
C PRO A 13 -12.41 23.83 8.00
N GLU A 14 -11.29 23.99 8.70
CA GLU A 14 -10.19 23.03 8.65
C GLU A 14 -10.64 21.64 9.14
N ASP A 15 -10.51 20.63 8.28
CA ASP A 15 -10.69 19.24 8.68
C ASP A 15 -9.33 18.56 8.84
N ASN A 16 -8.96 18.28 10.08
CA ASN A 16 -7.73 17.56 10.42
C ASN A 16 -7.92 16.05 10.55
N GLU A 17 -9.15 15.55 10.38
CA GLU A 17 -9.47 14.17 10.74
C GLU A 17 -9.66 13.25 9.55
N ILE A 18 -10.50 13.63 8.58
CA ILE A 18 -10.99 12.69 7.56
C ILE A 18 -10.30 12.93 6.21
N TYR A 19 -10.37 14.15 5.73
CA TYR A 19 -9.93 14.58 4.41
C TYR A 19 -8.61 15.36 4.44
N MET A 20 -8.25 15.96 5.59
CA MET A 20 -7.03 16.77 5.74
C MET A 20 -7.03 17.98 4.81
N ILE A 21 -8.17 18.69 4.77
CA ILE A 21 -8.39 19.84 3.90
C ILE A 21 -8.45 21.08 4.79
N ARG A 22 -7.52 22.00 4.59
CA ARG A 22 -7.39 23.24 5.35
C ARG A 22 -7.94 24.46 4.65
N ASN A 23 -8.01 24.40 3.32
CA ASN A 23 -8.35 25.53 2.48
C ASN A 23 -9.01 25.07 1.17
N ILE A 24 -9.53 26.04 0.43
CA ILE A 24 -10.23 25.82 -0.84
C ILE A 24 -9.31 25.21 -1.89
N GLU A 25 -8.02 25.58 -1.93
CA GLU A 25 -7.06 25.01 -2.89
C GLU A 25 -6.83 23.52 -2.67
N GLU A 26 -6.73 23.09 -1.42
CA GLU A 26 -6.63 21.69 -1.03
C GLU A 26 -7.91 20.92 -1.35
N LEU A 27 -9.09 21.54 -1.16
CA LEU A 27 -10.36 20.95 -1.58
C LEU A 27 -10.41 20.75 -3.09
N LYS A 28 -10.07 21.78 -3.87
CA LYS A 28 -10.02 21.71 -5.33
C LYS A 28 -9.06 20.61 -5.77
N THR A 29 -7.88 20.55 -5.17
CA THR A 29 -6.89 19.50 -5.44
C THR A 29 -7.42 18.11 -5.10
N TYR A 30 -8.10 17.96 -3.97
CA TYR A 30 -8.70 16.69 -3.55
C TYR A 30 -9.76 16.21 -4.52
N LEU A 31 -10.67 17.10 -4.95
CA LEU A 31 -11.76 16.78 -5.88
C LEU A 31 -11.28 16.50 -7.31
N THR A 32 -10.12 17.05 -7.71
CA THR A 32 -9.54 16.82 -9.04
C THR A 32 -8.79 15.49 -9.11
N LYS A 33 -8.30 14.96 -7.99
CA LYS A 33 -7.58 13.69 -7.94
C LYS A 33 -8.56 12.51 -8.11
N PRO A 34 -8.15 11.41 -8.78
CA PRO A 34 -8.98 10.23 -8.90
C PRO A 34 -9.31 9.70 -7.51
N ASN A 35 -10.62 9.49 -7.24
CA ASN A 35 -11.10 9.08 -5.93
C ASN A 35 -10.51 7.71 -5.53
N PRO A 36 -9.64 7.65 -4.50
CA PRO A 36 -9.09 6.37 -4.03
C PRO A 36 -10.16 5.50 -3.34
N ASP A 37 -11.26 6.11 -2.88
CA ASP A 37 -12.42 5.44 -2.28
C ASP A 37 -13.45 4.98 -3.32
N LYS A 38 -13.05 4.86 -4.60
CA LYS A 38 -13.93 4.31 -5.65
C LYS A 38 -14.48 2.97 -5.17
N LEU A 39 -15.80 2.92 -4.98
CA LEU A 39 -16.48 1.75 -4.43
C LEU A 39 -16.28 0.55 -5.34
N LEU A 40 -15.44 -0.39 -4.89
CA LEU A 40 -15.24 -1.67 -5.55
C LEU A 40 -16.40 -2.60 -5.20
N THR A 41 -16.95 -3.27 -6.21
CA THR A 41 -17.85 -4.40 -5.98
C THR A 41 -17.10 -5.55 -5.30
N ILE A 42 -17.83 -6.40 -4.58
CA ILE A 42 -17.27 -7.59 -3.90
C ILE A 42 -16.48 -8.45 -4.90
N LYS A 43 -17.02 -8.66 -6.11
CA LYS A 43 -16.37 -9.44 -7.18
C LYS A 43 -15.05 -8.82 -7.63
N GLN A 44 -15.01 -7.50 -7.86
CA GLN A 44 -13.76 -6.81 -8.25
C GLN A 44 -12.71 -6.89 -7.14
N LYS A 45 -13.11 -6.68 -5.89
CA LYS A 45 -12.20 -6.78 -4.74
C LYS A 45 -11.60 -8.18 -4.62
N GLN A 46 -12.40 -9.22 -4.80
CA GLN A 46 -11.91 -10.60 -4.81
C GLN A 46 -10.93 -10.85 -5.96
N LYS A 47 -11.21 -10.35 -7.17
CA LYS A 47 -10.32 -10.44 -8.32
C LYS A 47 -8.95 -9.78 -8.04
N ILE A 48 -8.97 -8.55 -7.53
CA ILE A 48 -7.75 -7.80 -7.15
C ILE A 48 -6.96 -8.57 -6.09
N MET A 49 -7.64 -9.06 -5.05
CA MET A 49 -6.99 -9.81 -3.98
C MET A 49 -6.37 -11.13 -4.47
N ARG A 50 -7.04 -11.84 -5.37
CA ARG A 50 -6.50 -13.06 -5.98
C ARG A 50 -5.24 -12.73 -6.78
N PHE A 51 -5.32 -11.76 -7.69
CA PHE A 51 -4.16 -11.33 -8.47
C PHE A 51 -2.97 -10.92 -7.58
N CYS A 52 -3.21 -10.10 -6.54
CA CYS A 52 -2.15 -9.72 -5.59
C CYS A 52 -1.48 -10.93 -4.93
N LYS A 53 -2.23 -11.99 -4.62
CA LYS A 53 -1.65 -13.21 -4.02
C LYS A 53 -0.72 -13.91 -5.00
N GLU A 54 -1.12 -14.03 -6.26
CA GLU A 54 -0.29 -14.63 -7.32
C GLU A 54 1.00 -13.83 -7.54
N VAL A 55 0.92 -12.50 -7.55
CA VAL A 55 2.11 -11.62 -7.61
C VAL A 55 3.02 -11.83 -6.39
N ILE A 56 2.44 -11.96 -5.19
CA ILE A 56 3.24 -12.22 -3.97
C ILE A 56 3.92 -13.59 -4.06
N VAL A 57 3.25 -14.61 -4.59
CA VAL A 57 3.85 -15.95 -4.81
C VAL A 57 5.02 -15.84 -5.78
N TYR A 58 4.83 -15.16 -6.91
CA TYR A 58 5.90 -14.88 -7.87
C TYR A 58 7.11 -14.21 -7.20
N CYS A 59 6.90 -13.18 -6.38
CA CYS A 59 7.97 -12.48 -5.69
C CYS A 59 8.68 -13.37 -4.65
N ASN A 60 7.93 -14.17 -3.89
CA ASN A 60 8.50 -15.06 -2.87
C ASN A 60 9.26 -16.24 -3.49
N ASN A 61 8.89 -16.65 -4.69
CA ASN A 61 9.56 -17.71 -5.45
C ASN A 61 10.76 -17.16 -6.25
N GLY A 62 11.43 -16.11 -5.77
CA GLY A 62 12.65 -15.59 -6.38
C GLY A 62 12.47 -14.93 -7.75
N TYR A 63 11.26 -14.44 -8.07
CA TYR A 63 10.97 -13.76 -9.34
C TYR A 63 11.11 -14.66 -10.59
N HIS A 64 10.94 -15.97 -10.39
CA HIS A 64 10.92 -16.99 -11.44
C HIS A 64 9.50 -17.13 -12.03
N LEU A 65 9.33 -16.82 -13.32
CA LEU A 65 8.04 -16.92 -14.00
C LEU A 65 7.55 -18.36 -14.10
N GLU A 66 8.46 -19.33 -14.24
CA GLU A 66 8.18 -20.77 -14.29
C GLU A 66 7.46 -21.30 -13.03
N CYS A 67 7.64 -20.61 -11.90
CA CYS A 67 7.00 -20.95 -10.63
C CYS A 67 5.75 -20.08 -10.36
N SER A 68 5.19 -19.47 -11.40
CA SER A 68 4.04 -18.56 -11.31
C SER A 68 3.00 -18.87 -12.38
N ILE A 69 1.81 -18.28 -12.23
CA ILE A 69 0.74 -18.39 -13.25
C ILE A 69 0.91 -17.42 -14.42
N PHE A 70 1.93 -16.55 -14.38
CA PHE A 70 2.12 -15.47 -15.35
C PHE A 70 2.98 -15.94 -16.51
N ASN A 71 2.59 -15.55 -17.72
CA ASN A 71 3.34 -15.91 -18.93
C ASN A 71 4.54 -14.99 -19.16
N ASN A 72 4.37 -13.72 -18.81
CA ASN A 72 5.37 -12.69 -19.03
C ASN A 72 5.37 -11.67 -17.88
N LEU A 73 6.47 -10.95 -17.78
CA LEU A 73 6.68 -9.93 -16.76
C LEU A 73 5.78 -8.70 -17.00
N GLU A 74 5.62 -8.28 -18.25
CA GLU A 74 4.86 -7.09 -18.64
C GLU A 74 3.40 -7.16 -18.18
N GLU A 75 2.77 -8.33 -18.26
CA GLU A 75 1.42 -8.60 -17.79
C GLU A 75 1.29 -8.27 -16.30
N ILE A 76 2.29 -8.66 -15.50
CA ILE A 76 2.34 -8.37 -14.08
C ILE A 76 2.39 -6.85 -13.88
N TYR A 77 3.31 -6.16 -14.57
CA TYR A 77 3.51 -4.72 -14.39
C TYR A 77 2.31 -3.89 -14.82
N ILE A 78 1.73 -4.17 -15.99
CA ILE A 78 0.56 -3.45 -16.52
C ILE A 78 -0.61 -3.61 -15.54
N GLN A 79 -0.94 -4.85 -15.16
CA GLN A 79 -2.04 -5.10 -14.22
C GLN A 79 -1.75 -4.52 -12.83
N MET A 80 -0.49 -4.56 -12.37
CA MET A 80 -0.11 -4.00 -11.08
C MET A 80 -0.23 -2.47 -11.07
N LYS A 81 0.10 -1.81 -12.19
CA LYS A 81 -0.07 -0.35 -12.37
C LYS A 81 -1.54 0.03 -12.35
N ASP A 82 -2.40 -0.75 -13.01
CA ASP A 82 -3.85 -0.53 -13.02
C ASP A 82 -4.48 -0.64 -11.63
N ILE A 83 -4.04 -1.62 -10.81
CA ILE A 83 -4.58 -1.79 -9.46
C ILE A 83 -3.90 -0.90 -8.41
N SER A 84 -2.84 -0.19 -8.77
CA SER A 84 -2.10 0.69 -7.85
C SER A 84 -2.97 1.82 -7.28
N VAL A 85 -4.03 2.20 -8.00
CA VAL A 85 -5.05 3.15 -7.55
C VAL A 85 -5.81 2.69 -6.30
N TYR A 86 -5.87 1.38 -6.06
CA TYR A 86 -6.51 0.77 -4.89
C TYR A 86 -5.50 0.55 -3.75
N GLY A 87 -4.58 1.50 -3.55
CA GLY A 87 -3.52 1.43 -2.55
C GLY A 87 -4.01 1.39 -1.11
N ASP A 88 -5.30 1.63 -0.86
CA ASP A 88 -5.91 1.42 0.45
C ASP A 88 -6.03 -0.06 0.83
N ILE A 89 -6.05 -0.95 -0.18
CA ILE A 89 -6.05 -2.41 0.03
C ILE A 89 -4.67 -2.87 0.51
N PRO A 90 -4.55 -3.52 1.68
CA PRO A 90 -3.26 -3.96 2.21
C PRO A 90 -2.50 -4.92 1.28
N SER A 91 -3.21 -5.84 0.61
CA SER A 91 -2.62 -6.79 -0.33
C SER A 91 -1.98 -6.10 -1.53
N VAL A 92 -2.60 -5.03 -2.05
CA VAL A 92 -2.06 -4.23 -3.15
C VAL A 92 -0.73 -3.60 -2.72
N ARG A 93 -0.70 -2.90 -1.57
CA ARG A 93 0.55 -2.31 -1.04
C ARG A 93 1.64 -3.34 -0.82
N ARG A 94 1.29 -4.52 -0.29
CA ARG A 94 2.25 -5.60 -0.05
C ARG A 94 2.82 -6.12 -1.37
N ALA A 95 1.96 -6.38 -2.36
CA ALA A 95 2.37 -6.88 -3.66
C ALA A 95 3.29 -5.87 -4.38
N ILE A 96 2.92 -4.58 -4.45
CA ILE A 96 3.76 -3.53 -5.03
C ILE A 96 5.12 -3.46 -4.35
N ARG A 97 5.15 -3.47 -3.02
CA ARG A 97 6.41 -3.38 -2.26
C ARG A 97 7.36 -4.54 -2.58
N LEU A 98 6.83 -5.76 -2.75
CA LEU A 98 7.65 -6.92 -3.12
C LEU A 98 8.06 -6.88 -4.59
N LEU A 99 7.14 -6.50 -5.48
CA LEU A 99 7.43 -6.41 -6.91
C LEU A 99 8.51 -5.36 -7.20
N ASN A 100 8.51 -4.22 -6.51
CA ASN A 100 9.55 -3.19 -6.64
C ASN A 100 10.95 -3.65 -6.14
N GLN A 101 11.06 -4.84 -5.53
CA GLN A 101 12.32 -5.47 -5.14
C GLN A 101 12.82 -6.46 -6.19
N ASP A 102 12.03 -6.73 -7.25
CA ASP A 102 12.44 -7.55 -8.37
C ASP A 102 13.62 -6.88 -9.11
N PRO A 103 14.77 -7.56 -9.27
CA PRO A 103 15.91 -7.01 -10.02
C PRO A 103 15.57 -6.69 -11.49
N LYS A 104 14.52 -7.30 -12.05
CA LYS A 104 14.05 -7.06 -13.42
C LYS A 104 13.14 -5.84 -13.53
N CYS A 105 12.79 -5.22 -12.40
CA CYS A 105 11.95 -4.04 -12.32
C CYS A 105 12.68 -2.80 -12.86
N THR A 106 12.23 -2.27 -13.99
CA THR A 106 12.75 -1.01 -14.55
C THR A 106 12.05 0.22 -13.99
N GLU A 107 10.72 0.16 -13.79
CA GLU A 107 9.90 1.24 -13.28
C GLU A 107 9.25 0.84 -11.94
N LYS A 108 9.51 1.61 -10.88
CA LYS A 108 8.87 1.39 -9.58
C LYS A 108 7.43 1.87 -9.59
N ILE A 109 6.52 1.05 -9.10
CA ILE A 109 5.10 1.38 -8.96
C ILE A 109 4.87 1.97 -7.56
N GLU A 110 4.12 3.07 -7.47
CA GLU A 110 3.68 3.63 -6.19
C GLU A 110 2.17 3.45 -5.99
N PRO A 111 1.71 2.92 -4.83
CA PRO A 111 0.28 2.84 -4.54
C PRO A 111 -0.30 4.23 -4.27
N VAL A 112 -1.48 4.50 -4.83
CA VAL A 112 -2.28 5.68 -4.46
C VAL A 112 -3.02 5.37 -3.17
N ILE A 113 -2.68 6.10 -2.09
CA ILE A 113 -3.22 5.87 -0.74
C ILE A 113 -4.03 7.10 -0.32
N SER A 114 -5.24 6.88 0.20
CA SER A 114 -6.09 7.94 0.75
C SER A 114 -5.48 8.59 1.99
N ASN A 115 -5.81 9.85 2.27
CA ASN A 115 -5.36 10.56 3.47
C ASN A 115 -5.79 9.81 4.75
N LYS A 116 -7.02 9.30 4.76
CA LYS A 116 -7.54 8.44 5.83
C LYS A 116 -6.65 7.22 6.08
N MET A 117 -6.29 6.48 5.03
CA MET A 117 -5.45 5.29 5.16
C MET A 117 -4.02 5.65 5.58
N LYS A 118 -3.46 6.76 5.09
CA LYS A 118 -2.15 7.27 5.54
C LYS A 118 -2.12 7.47 7.05
N ARG A 119 -3.14 8.14 7.64
CA ARG A 119 -3.24 8.32 9.11
C ARG A 119 -3.33 7.00 9.86
N ILE A 120 -4.09 6.04 9.34
CA ILE A 120 -4.18 4.70 9.93
C ILE A 120 -2.81 4.01 9.92
N LEU A 121 -2.07 4.12 8.82
CA LEU A 121 -0.72 3.55 8.69
C LEU A 121 0.28 4.22 9.62
N GLU A 122 0.27 5.55 9.74
CA GLU A 122 1.09 6.31 10.68
C GLU A 122 0.77 5.97 12.14
N SER A 123 -0.51 5.87 12.48
CA SER A 123 -0.95 5.49 13.82
C SER A 123 -0.49 4.07 14.15
N LYS A 124 -0.56 3.14 13.19
CA LYS A 124 -0.05 1.77 13.34
C LYS A 124 1.47 1.74 13.46
N SER A 125 2.20 2.58 12.72
CA SER A 125 3.67 2.62 12.80
C SER A 125 4.14 3.15 14.15
N LYS A 126 3.49 4.20 14.69
CA LYS A 126 3.75 4.73 16.04
C LYS A 126 3.50 3.71 17.15
N LYS A 127 2.48 2.84 16.97
CA LYS A 127 2.14 1.76 17.91
C LYS A 127 3.07 0.54 17.83
N LYS A 128 3.94 0.43 16.81
CA LYS A 128 4.88 -0.70 16.75
C LYS A 128 5.87 -0.57 17.90
N VAL A 129 5.83 -1.54 18.81
CA VAL A 129 6.75 -1.61 19.94
C VAL A 129 8.16 -1.87 19.40
N LYS A 130 9.13 -1.01 19.75
CA LYS A 130 10.53 -1.14 19.32
C LYS A 130 11.25 -2.34 19.92
N LYS A 131 10.78 -2.84 21.07
CA LYS A 131 11.31 -4.01 21.78
C LYS A 131 10.22 -5.06 21.94
N TYR A 132 10.45 -6.23 21.35
CA TYR A 132 9.64 -7.41 21.61
C TYR A 132 10.21 -8.15 22.82
N TYR A 133 9.38 -8.41 23.83
CA TYR A 133 9.73 -9.26 24.98
C TYR A 133 9.53 -10.75 24.63
N GLY A 134 10.08 -11.17 23.49
CA GLY A 134 10.11 -12.58 23.09
C GLY A 134 11.28 -13.32 23.72
N LEU A 135 11.26 -14.66 23.65
CA LEU A 135 12.40 -15.48 24.03
C LEU A 135 13.65 -15.09 23.23
N ILE A 136 14.72 -14.67 23.91
CA ILE A 136 16.03 -14.44 23.30
C ILE A 136 16.87 -15.70 23.54
N SER A 137 16.96 -16.57 22.53
CA SER A 137 17.88 -17.72 22.59
C SER A 137 19.28 -17.25 22.24
N LYS A 138 20.20 -17.35 23.20
CA LYS A 138 21.64 -17.12 23.00
C LYS A 138 22.34 -18.45 23.03
N GLN A 139 23.14 -18.73 22.01
CA GLN A 139 23.98 -19.93 21.92
C GLN A 139 25.45 -19.51 21.91
N GLY A 140 26.30 -20.28 22.57
CA GLY A 140 27.73 -20.01 22.68
C GLY A 140 28.47 -21.19 23.31
N SER A 141 29.80 -21.12 23.24
CA SER A 141 30.68 -22.10 23.87
C SER A 141 30.94 -21.70 25.32
N PHE A 142 30.78 -22.64 26.25
CA PHE A 142 31.00 -22.41 27.68
C PHE A 142 32.06 -23.39 28.19
N THR A 143 33.05 -22.87 28.92
CA THR A 143 34.03 -23.69 29.63
C THR A 143 33.51 -23.93 31.04
N ILE A 144 33.26 -25.19 31.39
CA ILE A 144 32.79 -25.59 32.73
C ILE A 144 33.96 -26.29 33.43
N SER A 145 34.32 -25.81 34.61
CA SER A 145 35.31 -26.41 35.51
C SER A 145 34.66 -26.73 36.85
N PHE A 146 35.12 -27.80 37.49
CA PHE A 146 34.68 -28.23 38.83
C PHE A 146 35.91 -28.33 39.74
N ASP A 147 35.72 -28.00 41.02
CA ASP A 147 36.72 -28.14 42.09
C ASP A 147 36.88 -29.59 42.56
#